data_AF-A0A2N4XS55-F1
#
_entry.id   AF-A0A2N4XS55-F1
#
_cell.length_a   1.000
_cell.length_b   1.000
_cell.length_c   1.000
_cell.angle_alpha   90.00
_cell.angle_beta   90.00
_cell.angle_gamma   90.00
#
_symmetry.space_group_name_H-M   'P 1'
#
loop_
_entity.id
_entity.type
_entity.pdbx_description
1 polymer ?
#
loop_
_entity_poly.entity_id
_entity_poly.type
_entity_poly.pdbx_seq_one_letter_code
_entity_poly.pdbx_strand_id
1 'polypeptide(L)'
;MNTAPQPAPAVHISSQAQRVQNDLKGLSLLHRFGWLRAPELGKLFWRTQEHASVRANRLVRSWAERKLVLVRRLPEGAGQAVVLSEAGARLLRDYADIDAKSGKDWGETRSATWVPALTWKHDLIAAGVLAELSRQGYPAPLAQNLRGFTRRSTSSLNSWG
;
A
#
# COMPACT_ATOMS: atom_id res chain seq x y z
N MET A 1 -52.84 17.13 1.69
CA MET A 1 -51.83 16.76 2.71
C MET A 1 -50.84 15.84 2.03
N ASN A 2 -49.63 16.33 1.74
CA ASN A 2 -48.59 15.60 0.99
C ASN A 2 -47.50 15.17 1.98
N THR A 3 -47.50 13.90 2.37
CA THR A 3 -46.49 13.35 3.27
C THR A 3 -45.25 13.02 2.44
N ALA A 4 -44.19 13.82 2.58
CA ALA A 4 -42.92 13.52 1.93
C ALA A 4 -42.39 12.16 2.42
N PRO A 5 -41.84 11.31 1.54
CA PRO A 5 -41.26 10.03 1.94
C PRO A 5 -40.07 10.28 2.86
N GLN A 6 -40.11 9.65 4.03
CA GLN A 6 -39.06 9.70 5.03
C GLN A 6 -37.76 9.12 4.44
N PRO A 7 -36.60 9.80 4.54
CA PRO A 7 -35.35 9.27 4.01
C PRO A 7 -35.00 7.96 4.73
N ALA A 8 -34.56 6.96 3.96
CA ALA A 8 -34.19 5.65 4.48
C ALA A 8 -33.16 5.78 5.63
N PRO A 9 -33.29 4.99 6.71
CA PRO A 9 -32.38 5.08 7.85
C PRO A 9 -30.94 4.77 7.41
N ALA A 10 -30.00 5.62 7.84
CA ALA A 10 -28.58 5.43 7.57
C ALA A 10 -28.12 4.10 8.18
N VAL A 11 -27.63 3.19 7.33
CA VAL A 11 -27.12 1.87 7.75
C VAL A 11 -25.90 2.07 8.65
N HIS A 12 -26.06 1.81 9.94
CA HIS A 12 -24.99 1.96 10.93
C HIS A 12 -24.04 0.75 10.84
N ILE A 13 -22.98 0.87 10.03
CA ILE A 13 -21.95 -0.17 9.92
C ILE A 13 -21.24 -0.29 11.29
N SER A 14 -21.04 -1.52 11.77
CA SER A 14 -20.33 -1.76 13.03
C SER A 14 -18.88 -1.26 12.94
N SER A 15 -18.32 -0.80 14.06
CA SER A 15 -16.93 -0.31 14.12
C SER A 15 -15.91 -1.36 13.66
N GLN A 16 -16.22 -2.64 13.88
CA GLN A 16 -15.42 -3.77 13.44
C GLN A 16 -15.47 -3.96 11.92
N ALA A 17 -16.67 -3.90 11.31
CA ALA A 17 -16.81 -3.99 9.86
C ALA A 17 -16.09 -2.84 9.15
N GLN A 18 -16.19 -1.63 9.70
CA GLN A 18 -15.47 -0.47 9.17
C GLN A 18 -13.95 -0.64 9.25
N ARG A 19 -13.45 -1.25 10.33
CA ARG A 19 -12.02 -1.56 10.47
C ARG A 19 -11.56 -2.57 9.42
N VAL A 20 -12.31 -3.65 9.22
CA VAL A 20 -11.98 -4.67 8.21
C VAL A 20 -11.97 -4.05 6.81
N GLN A 21 -12.98 -3.24 6.47
CA GLN A 21 -13.01 -2.54 5.19
C GLN A 21 -11.79 -1.61 5.02
N ASN A 22 -11.38 -0.93 6.10
CA ASN A 22 -10.21 -0.08 6.06
C ASN A 22 -8.90 -0.87 5.87
N ASP A 23 -8.80 -2.02 6.54
CA ASP A 23 -7.68 -2.95 6.36
C ASP A 23 -7.60 -3.41 4.91
N LEU A 24 -8.70 -3.92 4.33
CA LEU A 24 -8.75 -4.39 2.95
C LEU A 24 -8.36 -3.31 1.94
N LYS A 25 -8.96 -2.12 2.05
CA LYS A 25 -8.64 -0.99 1.17
C LYS A 25 -7.16 -0.60 1.26
N GLY A 26 -6.60 -0.61 2.47
CA GLY A 26 -5.26 -0.13 2.73
C GLY A 26 -4.18 -1.12 2.28
N LEU A 27 -4.38 -2.40 2.59
CA LEU A 27 -3.52 -3.49 2.14
C LEU A 27 -3.56 -3.63 0.62
N SER A 28 -4.72 -3.38 -0.02
CA SER A 28 -4.83 -3.35 -1.49
C SER A 28 -3.96 -2.27 -2.14
N LEU A 29 -3.83 -1.11 -1.49
CA LEU A 29 -2.89 -0.06 -1.95
C LEU A 29 -1.44 -0.54 -1.84
N LEU A 30 -1.06 -1.17 -0.73
CA LEU A 30 0.29 -1.73 -0.57
C LEU A 30 0.59 -2.81 -1.60
N HIS A 31 -0.39 -3.67 -1.92
CA HIS A 31 -0.25 -4.66 -2.98
C HIS A 31 0.00 -3.99 -4.33
N ARG A 32 -0.81 -2.98 -4.69
CA ARG A 32 -0.76 -2.29 -5.98
C ARG A 32 0.54 -1.51 -6.19
N PHE A 33 0.95 -0.72 -5.21
CA PHE A 33 2.19 0.08 -5.28
C PHE A 33 3.44 -0.77 -5.00
N GLY A 34 3.25 -1.94 -4.40
CA GLY A 34 4.32 -2.82 -3.94
C GLY A 34 4.79 -2.46 -2.53
N TRP A 35 5.00 -1.18 -2.25
CA TRP A 35 5.29 -0.62 -0.93
C TRP A 35 4.95 0.87 -0.91
N LEU A 36 4.70 1.43 0.27
CA LEU A 36 4.45 2.87 0.49
C LEU A 36 5.05 3.28 1.84
N ARG A 37 5.29 4.58 2.07
CA ARG A 37 5.44 5.08 3.44
C ARG A 37 4.07 5.48 3.98
N ALA A 38 3.97 5.66 5.30
CA ALA A 38 2.72 6.07 5.94
C ALA A 38 2.15 7.39 5.39
N PRO A 39 2.95 8.43 5.08
CA PRO A 39 2.44 9.65 4.44
C PRO A 39 1.77 9.43 3.08
N GLU A 40 2.38 8.67 2.17
CA GLU A 40 1.76 8.40 0.85
C GLU A 40 0.47 7.58 1.02
N LEU A 41 0.50 6.58 1.89
CA LEU A 41 -0.68 5.79 2.22
C LEU A 41 -1.81 6.69 2.74
N GLY A 42 -1.51 7.64 3.63
CA GLY A 42 -2.47 8.60 4.16
C GLY A 42 -3.13 9.42 3.05
N LYS A 43 -2.33 9.98 2.15
CA LYS A 43 -2.82 10.77 1.01
C LYS A 43 -3.72 9.96 0.07
N LEU A 44 -3.36 8.71 -0.20
CA LEU A 44 -4.16 7.81 -1.04
C LEU A 44 -5.48 7.40 -0.38
N PHE A 45 -5.46 7.22 0.94
CA PHE A 45 -6.56 6.65 1.70
C PHE A 45 -7.58 7.70 2.17
N TRP A 46 -7.10 8.85 2.64
CA TRP A 46 -7.88 9.99 3.17
C TRP A 46 -7.51 11.30 2.46
N ARG A 47 -7.75 11.34 1.15
CA ARG A 47 -7.34 12.42 0.23
C ARG A 47 -7.60 13.85 0.73
N THR A 48 -8.74 14.09 1.37
CA THR A 48 -9.18 15.43 1.77
C THR A 48 -8.96 15.75 3.24
N GLN A 49 -8.33 14.86 4.02
CA GLN A 49 -8.25 15.02 5.47
C GLN A 49 -6.90 15.56 5.94
N GLU A 50 -6.94 16.60 6.77
CA GLU A 50 -5.78 17.29 7.32
C GLU A 50 -4.84 16.35 8.11
N HIS A 51 -5.39 15.37 8.83
CA HIS A 51 -4.62 14.44 9.66
C HIS A 51 -4.37 13.07 9.03
N ALA A 52 -4.44 12.97 7.70
CA ALA A 52 -4.30 11.70 6.96
C ALA A 52 -3.00 10.95 7.31
N SER A 53 -1.87 11.65 7.43
CA SER A 53 -0.57 11.04 7.77
C SER A 53 -0.54 10.47 9.19
N VAL A 54 -1.12 11.16 10.17
CA VAL A 54 -1.19 10.67 11.57
C VAL A 54 -2.09 9.44 11.65
N ARG A 55 -3.25 9.48 10.99
CA ARG A 55 -4.16 8.33 10.90
C ARG A 55 -3.48 7.13 10.23
N ALA A 56 -2.71 7.36 9.16
CA ALA A 56 -1.97 6.31 8.47
C ALA A 56 -0.91 5.67 9.37
N ASN A 57 -0.15 6.45 10.13
CA ASN A 57 0.82 5.91 11.08
C ASN A 57 0.18 5.00 12.14
N ARG A 58 -0.97 5.41 12.70
CA ARG A 58 -1.72 4.58 13.66
C ARG A 58 -2.21 3.28 13.01
N LEU A 59 -2.71 3.36 11.79
CA LEU A 59 -3.19 2.20 11.04
C LEU A 59 -2.04 1.22 10.72
N VAL A 60 -0.91 1.73 10.24
CA VAL A 60 0.31 0.95 9.97
C VAL A 60 0.82 0.27 11.23
N ARG A 61 0.86 0.98 12.36
CA ARG A 61 1.23 0.38 13.66
C ARG A 61 0.31 -0.79 14.01
N SER A 62 -1.00 -0.60 13.88
CA SER A 62 -1.97 -1.67 14.14
C SER A 62 -1.83 -2.85 13.16
N TRP A 63 -1.48 -2.61 11.89
CA TRP A 63 -1.20 -3.69 10.94
C TRP A 63 0.09 -4.43 11.27
N ALA A 64 1.14 -3.72 11.70
CA ALA A 64 2.41 -4.32 12.08
C ALA A 64 2.26 -5.20 13.33
N GLU A 65 1.53 -4.73 14.35
CA GLU A 65 1.19 -5.49 15.56
C GLU A 65 0.41 -6.78 15.20
N ARG A 66 -0.49 -6.70 14.21
CA ARG A 66 -1.25 -7.85 13.66
C ARG A 66 -0.49 -8.64 12.59
N LYS A 67 0.78 -8.31 12.33
CA LYS A 67 1.65 -8.95 11.33
C LYS A 67 1.11 -8.92 9.89
N LEU A 68 0.20 -8.00 9.56
CA LEU A 68 -0.36 -7.83 8.20
C LEU A 68 0.59 -7.09 7.25
N VAL A 69 1.55 -6.36 7.82
CA VAL A 69 2.59 -5.64 7.07
C VAL A 69 3.95 -5.87 7.69
N LEU A 70 4.98 -5.69 6.88
CA LEU A 70 6.37 -5.56 7.28
C LEU A 70 6.77 -4.09 7.21
N VAL A 71 7.52 -3.61 8.20
CA VAL A 71 8.06 -2.24 8.22
C VAL A 71 9.58 -2.32 8.10
N ARG A 72 10.14 -1.64 7.10
CA ARG A 72 11.58 -1.62 6.82
C ARG A 72 12.08 -0.19 6.77
N ARG A 73 13.25 0.08 7.36
CA ARG A 73 13.88 1.40 7.31
C ARG A 73 14.47 1.63 5.93
N LEU A 74 14.17 2.78 5.34
CA LEU A 74 14.80 3.22 4.10
C LEU A 74 16.17 3.86 4.38
N PRO A 75 17.14 3.76 3.45
CA PRO A 75 18.41 4.45 3.56
C PRO A 75 18.25 5.98 3.65
N GLU A 76 19.34 6.66 4.04
CA GLU A 76 19.44 8.13 3.99
C GLU A 76 18.35 8.87 4.80
N GLY A 77 17.76 8.21 5.79
CA GLY A 77 16.70 8.83 6.61
C GLY A 77 15.38 9.03 5.87
N ALA A 78 15.16 8.40 4.71
CA ALA A 78 13.96 8.57 3.88
C ALA A 78 12.65 8.01 4.50
N GLY A 79 12.71 7.52 5.74
CA GLY A 79 11.59 7.03 6.52
C GLY A 79 11.49 5.51 6.55
N GLN A 80 10.26 5.00 6.55
CA GLN A 80 9.97 3.57 6.62
C GLN A 80 9.10 3.14 5.44
N ALA A 81 9.53 2.09 4.75
CA ALA A 81 8.74 1.37 3.78
C ALA A 81 7.80 0.40 4.50
N VAL A 82 6.52 0.50 4.22
CA VAL A 82 5.47 -0.42 4.66
C VAL A 82 5.17 -1.34 3.48
N VAL A 83 5.26 -2.63 3.73
CA VAL A 83 5.19 -3.66 2.70
C VAL A 83 4.19 -4.73 3.12
N LEU A 84 3.43 -5.28 2.17
CA LEU A 84 2.48 -6.35 2.46
C LEU A 84 3.21 -7.61 2.96
N SER A 85 2.78 -8.18 4.08
CA SER A 85 3.29 -9.46 4.57
C SER A 85 2.53 -10.63 3.91
N GLU A 86 2.98 -11.86 4.15
CA GLU A 86 2.23 -13.04 3.70
C GLU A 86 0.85 -13.14 4.38
N ALA A 87 0.76 -12.79 5.66
CA ALA A 87 -0.53 -12.80 6.37
C ALA A 87 -1.49 -11.72 5.82
N GLY A 88 -0.97 -10.53 5.47
CA GLY A 88 -1.76 -9.49 4.82
C GLY A 88 -2.19 -9.88 3.40
N ALA A 89 -1.31 -10.52 2.64
CA ALA A 89 -1.63 -11.04 1.31
C ALA A 89 -2.71 -12.13 1.36
N ARG A 90 -2.61 -13.07 2.32
CA ARG A 90 -3.66 -14.06 2.57
C ARG A 90 -5.00 -13.41 2.89
N LEU A 91 -5.02 -12.40 3.76
CA LEU A 91 -6.25 -11.67 4.08
C LEU A 91 -6.90 -11.05 2.83
N LEU A 92 -6.11 -10.51 1.90
CA LEU A 92 -6.65 -9.99 0.64
C LEU A 92 -7.20 -11.08 -0.29
N ARG A 93 -6.54 -12.24 -0.35
CA ARG A 93 -7.06 -13.39 -1.12
C ARG A 93 -8.39 -13.88 -0.54
N ASP A 94 -8.47 -14.02 0.78
CA ASP A 94 -9.62 -14.60 1.46
C ASP A 94 -10.86 -13.68 1.44
N TYR A 95 -10.67 -12.36 1.51
CA TYR A 95 -11.78 -11.40 1.75
C TYR A 95 -12.00 -10.37 0.64
N ALA A 96 -11.07 -10.21 -0.29
CA ALA A 96 -11.19 -9.23 -1.37
C ALA A 96 -11.05 -9.84 -2.78
N ASP A 97 -10.84 -11.16 -2.88
CA ASP A 97 -10.61 -11.88 -4.14
C ASP A 97 -9.46 -11.27 -4.98
N ILE A 98 -8.41 -10.80 -4.30
CA ILE A 98 -7.21 -10.26 -4.92
C ILE A 98 -6.11 -11.31 -4.80
N ASP A 99 -5.51 -11.74 -5.93
CA ASP A 99 -4.30 -12.58 -5.96
C ASP A 99 -3.06 -11.80 -5.47
N ALA A 100 -3.08 -11.47 -4.17
CA ALA A 100 -2.06 -10.68 -3.55
C ALA A 100 -0.84 -11.54 -3.23
N LYS A 101 0.34 -10.96 -3.46
CA LYS A 101 1.63 -11.55 -3.10
C LYS A 101 2.30 -10.71 -2.02
N SER A 102 2.97 -11.39 -1.09
CA SER A 102 3.86 -10.75 -0.12
C SER A 102 4.90 -9.87 -0.85
N GLY A 103 5.25 -8.74 -0.25
CA GLY A 103 6.34 -7.90 -0.73
C GLY A 103 7.66 -8.13 0.00
N LYS A 104 7.78 -9.23 0.78
CA LYS A 104 8.99 -9.56 1.54
C LYS A 104 10.28 -9.50 0.70
N ASP A 105 10.19 -9.86 -0.58
CA ASP A 105 11.33 -9.96 -1.50
C ASP A 105 11.60 -8.68 -2.31
N TRP A 106 11.00 -7.55 -1.95
CA TRP A 106 11.29 -6.24 -2.60
C TRP A 106 12.70 -5.71 -2.29
N GLY A 107 13.39 -6.27 -1.30
CA GLY A 107 14.79 -6.00 -1.03
C GLY A 107 15.50 -7.27 -0.59
N GLU A 108 16.79 -7.16 -0.34
CA GLU A 108 17.65 -8.29 -0.02
C GLU A 108 18.24 -8.12 1.38
N THR A 109 18.42 -9.22 2.10
CA THR A 109 19.23 -9.20 3.32
C THR A 109 20.66 -9.55 2.96
N ARG A 110 21.58 -8.60 3.09
CA ARG A 110 23.02 -8.80 2.90
C ARG A 110 23.72 -8.64 4.25
N SER A 111 24.47 -9.65 4.67
CA SER A 111 25.24 -9.62 5.93
C SER A 111 24.40 -9.14 7.13
N ALA A 112 23.26 -9.80 7.37
CA ALA A 112 22.27 -9.47 8.41
C ALA A 112 21.59 -8.08 8.31
N THR A 113 21.94 -7.28 7.30
CA THR A 113 21.33 -5.96 7.05
C THR A 113 20.41 -6.03 5.85
N TRP A 114 19.16 -5.61 6.03
CA TRP A 114 18.23 -5.50 4.90
C TRP A 114 18.53 -4.24 4.09
N VAL A 115 18.60 -4.39 2.77
CA VAL A 115 18.80 -3.31 1.80
C VAL A 115 17.66 -3.30 0.77
N PRO A 116 17.16 -2.12 0.38
CA PRO A 116 16.12 -2.04 -0.64
C PRO A 116 16.68 -2.34 -2.04
N ALA A 117 15.80 -2.63 -3.01
CA ALA A 117 16.17 -2.69 -4.42
C ALA A 117 16.77 -1.35 -4.92
N LEU A 118 17.65 -1.39 -5.93
CA LEU A 118 18.32 -0.19 -6.49
C LEU A 118 17.34 0.89 -6.97
N THR A 119 16.12 0.52 -7.33
CA THR A 119 15.08 1.44 -7.82
C THR A 119 14.33 2.16 -6.70
N TRP A 120 14.63 1.91 -5.42
CA TRP A 120 13.81 2.40 -4.30
C TRP A 120 13.62 3.92 -4.29
N LYS A 121 14.62 4.70 -4.71
CA LYS A 121 14.50 6.17 -4.82
C LYS A 121 13.48 6.58 -5.89
N HIS A 122 13.51 5.91 -7.04
CA HIS A 122 12.55 6.13 -8.11
C HIS A 122 11.14 5.74 -7.67
N ASP A 123 10.99 4.57 -7.05
CA ASP A 123 9.71 4.10 -6.52
C ASP A 123 9.15 5.10 -5.49
N LEU A 124 10.02 5.62 -4.61
CA LEU A 124 9.65 6.59 -3.59
C LEU A 124 9.11 7.89 -4.19
N ILE A 125 9.84 8.46 -5.17
CA ILE A 125 9.43 9.70 -5.84
C ILE A 125 8.13 9.47 -6.62
N ALA A 126 8.05 8.37 -7.38
CA ALA A 126 6.86 8.02 -8.15
C ALA A 126 5.64 7.85 -7.25
N ALA A 127 5.76 7.11 -6.15
CA ALA A 127 4.69 6.95 -5.17
C ALA A 127 4.27 8.28 -4.54
N GLY A 128 5.24 9.15 -4.19
CA GLY A 128 4.98 10.47 -3.65
C GLY A 128 4.17 11.36 -4.60
N VAL A 129 4.57 11.41 -5.88
CA VAL A 129 3.86 12.17 -6.92
C VAL A 129 2.46 11.61 -7.16
N LEU A 130 2.33 10.29 -7.32
CA LEU A 130 1.04 9.64 -7.55
C LEU A 130 0.07 9.85 -6.37
N ALA A 131 0.58 9.78 -5.14
CA ALA A 131 -0.22 10.04 -3.95
C ALA A 131 -0.70 11.49 -3.89
N GLU A 132 0.14 12.44 -4.30
CA GLU A 132 -0.20 13.85 -4.36
C GLU A 132 -1.23 14.17 -5.45
N LEU A 133 -1.05 13.63 -6.67
CA LEU A 133 -2.04 13.76 -7.74
C LEU A 133 -3.38 13.16 -7.33
N SER A 134 -3.37 11.98 -6.70
CA SER A 134 -4.58 11.36 -6.17
C SER A 134 -5.27 12.23 -5.13
N ARG A 135 -4.51 12.94 -4.30
CA ARG A 135 -5.03 13.86 -3.27
C ARG A 135 -5.77 15.04 -3.90
N GLN A 136 -5.26 15.53 -5.04
CA GLN A 136 -5.83 16.65 -5.80
C GLN A 136 -7.05 16.25 -6.65
N GLY A 137 -7.46 14.98 -6.61
CA GLY A 137 -8.64 14.51 -7.34
C GLY A 137 -8.36 13.95 -8.73
N TYR A 138 -7.10 13.96 -9.18
CA TYR A 138 -6.74 13.23 -10.39
C TYR A 138 -6.96 11.73 -10.16
N PRO A 139 -7.54 11.01 -11.13
CA PRO A 139 -7.61 9.56 -11.06
C PRO A 139 -6.16 9.07 -11.03
N ALA A 140 -5.73 8.50 -9.89
CA ALA A 140 -4.39 7.93 -9.79
C ALA A 140 -4.26 6.93 -10.94
N PRO A 141 -3.41 7.20 -11.96
CA PRO A 141 -3.25 6.26 -13.06
C PRO A 141 -2.90 4.92 -12.43
N LEU A 142 -3.50 3.86 -12.96
CA LEU A 142 -3.30 2.47 -12.55
C LEU A 142 -1.79 2.23 -12.46
N ALA A 143 -1.22 2.36 -11.25
CA ALA A 143 0.12 1.92 -10.93
C ALA A 143 0.08 0.39 -10.92
N GLN A 144 -0.14 -0.21 -12.09
CA GLN A 144 0.04 -1.63 -12.27
C GLN A 144 1.54 -1.86 -12.21
N ASN A 145 1.99 -2.32 -11.04
CA ASN A 145 3.34 -2.78 -10.80
C ASN A 145 4.42 -1.76 -11.16
N LEU A 146 4.76 -0.84 -10.25
CA LEU A 146 6.12 -0.27 -10.23
C LEU A 146 7.19 -1.38 -10.23
N ARG A 147 6.82 -2.58 -9.76
CA ARG A 147 7.58 -3.84 -9.85
C ARG A 147 7.76 -4.41 -11.28
N GLY A 148 7.00 -3.95 -12.27
CA GLY A 148 6.99 -4.51 -13.64
C GLY A 148 8.17 -4.08 -14.51
N PHE A 149 8.90 -3.03 -14.11
CA PHE A 149 10.05 -2.55 -14.88
C PHE A 149 11.32 -3.40 -14.66
N THR A 150 11.39 -4.23 -13.63
CA THR A 150 12.63 -4.91 -13.21
C THR A 150 12.69 -6.41 -13.54
N ARG A 151 11.71 -6.98 -14.23
CA ARG A 151 11.73 -8.42 -14.64
C ARG A 151 12.01 -8.67 -16.12
N ARG A 152 12.64 -7.72 -16.83
CA ARG A 152 12.96 -7.84 -18.27
C ARG A 152 14.41 -7.53 -18.65
N SER A 153 15.36 -7.75 -17.75
CA SER A 153 16.79 -7.73 -18.10
C SER A 153 17.62 -8.60 -17.16
N THR A 154 17.64 -9.91 -17.42
CA THR A 154 18.73 -10.86 -17.09
C THR A 154 18.34 -12.29 -17.56
N SER A 155 17.86 -12.44 -18.79
CA SER A 155 17.73 -13.74 -19.43
C SER A 155 17.89 -13.62 -20.94
N SER A 156 19.08 -13.21 -21.38
CA SER A 156 19.66 -13.56 -22.69
C SER A 156 21.09 -13.01 -22.80
N LEU A 157 22.02 -13.56 -22.02
CA LEU A 157 23.46 -13.45 -22.27
C LEU A 157 24.06 -14.77 -21.79
N ASN A 158 23.89 -15.81 -22.61
CA ASN A 158 24.69 -17.03 -22.67
C ASN A 158 24.20 -17.84 -23.88
N SER A 159 24.52 -17.36 -25.09
CA SER A 159 24.51 -18.16 -26.31
C SER A 159 25.29 -17.42 -27.40
N TRP A 160 26.62 -17.39 -27.27
CA TRP A 160 27.54 -17.14 -28.39
C TRP A 160 28.82 -17.93 -28.13
N GLY A 161 29.18 -18.79 -29.10
CA GLY A 161 30.53 -19.28 -29.35
C GLY A 161 31.00 -20.43 -28.49
#